data_AF-A0A496PXF5-F1
#
_entry.id   AF-A0A496PXF5-F1
#
_cell.length_a   1.000
_cell.length_b   1.000
_cell.length_c   1.000
_cell.angle_alpha   90.00
_cell.angle_beta   90.00
_cell.angle_gamma   90.00
#
_symmetry.space_group_name_H-M   'P 1'
#
loop_
_entity.id
_entity.type
_entity.pdbx_description
1 polymer ?
#
loop_
_entity_poly.entity_id
_entity_poly.type
_entity_poly.pdbx_seq_one_letter_code
_entity_poly.pdbx_strand_id
1 'polypeptide(L)'
;MKPEMRQIILRQLDRHVSEMNRFRQLVPRPSRGWLRAVREALGLSQNVAASKLNITRSAWTKLEGLEEREGISLATLRRAAEALDCDLIYGLAPREAIAETFADLATPNDPAMKHLLATEHSMDLEGQAVGDLRSKERL
;
A
#
# COMPACT_ATOMS: atom_id res chain seq x y z
N MET A 1 18.49 -7.53 3.75
CA MET A 1 18.49 -7.96 2.33
C MET A 1 19.71 -7.35 1.65
N LYS A 2 20.43 -8.10 0.80
CA LYS A 2 21.60 -7.56 0.07
C LYS A 2 21.16 -6.42 -0.87
N PRO A 3 21.91 -5.31 -0.99
CA PRO A 3 21.53 -4.16 -1.81
C PRO A 3 21.23 -4.50 -3.28
N GLU A 4 22.01 -5.42 -3.87
CA GLU A 4 21.84 -5.88 -5.25
C GLU A 4 20.48 -6.56 -5.48
N MET A 5 20.03 -7.37 -4.51
CA MET A 5 18.74 -8.05 -4.57
C MET A 5 17.57 -7.06 -4.47
N ARG A 6 17.72 -6.01 -3.65
CA ARG A 6 16.75 -4.92 -3.56
C ARG A 6 16.58 -4.21 -4.90
N GLN A 7 17.68 -3.89 -5.59
CA GLN A 7 17.64 -3.24 -6.90
C GLN A 7 16.98 -4.10 -7.98
N ILE A 8 17.13 -5.42 -7.90
CA ILE A 8 16.42 -6.34 -8.81
C ILE A 8 14.91 -6.27 -8.53
N ILE A 9 14.48 -6.36 -7.26
CA ILE A 9 13.06 -6.30 -6.89
C ILE A 9 12.42 -4.97 -7.33
N LEU A 10 13.09 -3.84 -7.08
CA LEU A 10 12.59 -2.52 -7.50
C LEU A 10 12.38 -2.45 -9.01
N ARG A 11 13.38 -2.84 -9.80
CA ARG A 11 13.25 -2.90 -11.26
C ARG A 11 12.11 -3.81 -11.70
N GLN A 12 11.89 -4.94 -11.02
CA GLN A 12 10.78 -5.82 -11.36
C GLN A 12 9.41 -5.18 -11.09
N LEU A 13 9.25 -4.50 -9.95
CA LEU A 13 8.02 -3.78 -9.61
C LEU A 13 7.76 -2.61 -10.56
N ASP A 14 8.80 -1.83 -10.87
CA ASP A 14 8.70 -0.64 -11.73
C ASP A 14 8.24 -0.98 -13.16
N ARG A 15 8.60 -2.17 -13.66
CA ARG A 15 8.12 -2.66 -14.97
C ARG A 15 6.59 -2.75 -15.07
N HIS A 16 5.88 -2.88 -13.95
CA HIS A 16 4.43 -3.01 -13.93
C HIS A 16 3.69 -1.70 -13.61
N VAL A 17 4.38 -0.66 -13.14
CA VAL A 17 3.73 0.57 -12.64
C VAL A 17 2.84 1.24 -13.69
N SER A 18 3.32 1.36 -14.94
CA SER A 18 2.53 1.94 -16.04
C SER A 18 1.20 1.21 -16.25
N GLU A 19 1.23 -0.13 -16.32
CA GLU A 19 0.02 -0.92 -16.53
C GLU A 19 -0.93 -0.87 -15.33
N MET A 20 -0.39 -0.78 -14.11
CA MET A 20 -1.21 -0.65 -12.90
C MET A 20 -1.89 0.71 -12.81
N ASN A 21 -1.18 1.79 -13.15
CA ASN A 21 -1.77 3.12 -13.23
C ASN A 21 -2.86 3.19 -14.30
N ARG A 22 -2.61 2.58 -15.47
CA ARG A 22 -3.59 2.48 -16.54
C ARG A 22 -4.84 1.68 -16.12
N PHE A 23 -4.66 0.54 -15.47
CA PHE A 23 -5.77 -0.26 -14.94
C PHE A 23 -6.63 0.54 -13.97
N ARG A 24 -6.00 1.26 -13.04
CA ARG A 24 -6.69 2.13 -12.06
C ARG A 24 -7.54 3.22 -12.73
N GLN A 25 -7.06 3.80 -13.82
CA GLN A 25 -7.77 4.86 -14.54
C GLN A 25 -8.92 4.32 -15.42
N LEU A 26 -8.70 3.19 -16.09
CA LEU A 26 -9.68 2.60 -17.02
C LEU A 26 -10.80 1.83 -16.32
N VAL A 27 -10.51 1.22 -15.17
CA VAL A 27 -11.44 0.36 -14.45
C VAL A 27 -11.70 0.97 -13.07
N PRO A 28 -12.48 2.06 -12.98
CA PRO A 28 -12.83 2.64 -11.70
C PRO A 28 -13.65 1.62 -10.90
N ARG A 29 -13.34 1.54 -9.61
CA ARG A 29 -14.09 0.69 -8.70
C ARG A 29 -15.57 1.13 -8.64
N PRO A 30 -16.55 0.21 -8.72
CA PRO A 30 -17.96 0.55 -8.53
C PRO A 30 -18.22 1.17 -7.15
N SER A 31 -19.12 2.16 -7.09
CA SER A 31 -19.40 2.95 -5.87
C SER A 31 -19.82 2.10 -4.66
N ARG A 32 -20.52 0.98 -4.91
CA ARG A 32 -20.97 0.04 -3.87
C ARG A 32 -20.14 -1.23 -3.77
N GLY A 33 -18.94 -1.25 -4.38
CA GLY A 33 -18.07 -2.41 -4.41
C GLY A 33 -18.35 -3.39 -5.56
N TRP A 34 -17.35 -4.23 -5.85
CA TRP A 34 -17.38 -5.23 -6.90
C TRP A 34 -18.34 -6.38 -6.57
N LEU A 35 -18.39 -6.83 -5.32
CA LEU A 35 -19.24 -7.96 -4.94
C LEU A 35 -20.71 -7.68 -5.26
N ARG A 36 -21.18 -6.49 -4.89
CA ARG A 36 -22.55 -6.08 -5.18
C ARG A 36 -22.80 -5.87 -6.66
N ALA A 37 -21.90 -5.16 -7.34
CA ALA A 37 -22.03 -4.85 -8.77
C ALA A 37 -22.08 -6.13 -9.62
N VAL A 38 -21.17 -7.07 -9.38
CA VAL A 38 -21.12 -8.36 -10.09
C VAL A 38 -22.34 -9.20 -9.75
N ARG A 39 -22.72 -9.32 -8.47
CA ARG A 39 -23.91 -10.08 -8.06
C ARG A 39 -25.17 -9.58 -8.76
N GLU A 40 -25.37 -8.25 -8.80
CA GLU A 40 -26.53 -7.64 -9.45
C GLU A 40 -26.48 -7.82 -10.97
N ALA A 41 -25.32 -7.68 -11.60
CA ALA A 41 -25.14 -7.92 -13.04
C ALA A 41 -25.44 -9.37 -13.45
N LEU A 42 -25.13 -10.34 -12.59
CA LEU A 42 -25.45 -11.76 -12.79
C LEU A 42 -26.90 -12.12 -12.43
N GLY A 43 -27.71 -11.17 -11.96
CA GLY A 43 -29.10 -11.42 -11.53
C GLY A 43 -29.22 -12.26 -10.25
N LEU A 44 -28.15 -12.34 -9.45
CA LEU A 44 -28.11 -13.16 -8.24
C LEU A 44 -28.69 -12.42 -7.04
N SER A 45 -29.53 -13.10 -6.25
CA SER A 45 -29.96 -12.58 -4.95
C SER A 45 -28.85 -12.73 -3.90
N GLN A 46 -28.89 -11.93 -2.83
CA GLN A 46 -27.97 -12.07 -1.70
C GLN A 46 -28.05 -13.47 -1.06
N ASN A 47 -29.22 -14.12 -1.08
CA ASN A 47 -29.40 -15.48 -0.57
C ASN A 47 -28.58 -16.48 -1.39
N VAL A 48 -28.62 -16.37 -2.72
CA VAL A 48 -27.91 -17.29 -3.63
C VAL A 48 -26.40 -17.10 -3.51
N ALA A 49 -25.92 -15.87 -3.42
CA ALA A 49 -24.50 -15.60 -3.21
C ALA A 49 -24.02 -16.09 -1.83
N ALA A 50 -24.83 -15.88 -0.78
CA ALA A 50 -24.55 -16.38 0.57
C ALA A 50 -24.49 -17.91 0.64
N SER A 51 -25.39 -18.62 -0.06
CA SER A 51 -25.41 -20.08 -0.06
C SER A 51 -24.17 -20.68 -0.71
N LYS A 52 -23.61 -20.03 -1.75
CA LYS A 52 -22.36 -20.47 -2.38
C LYS A 52 -21.16 -20.41 -1.42
N LEU A 53 -21.20 -19.54 -0.39
CA LEU A 53 -20.21 -19.47 0.69
C LEU A 53 -20.58 -20.24 1.95
N ASN A 54 -21.74 -20.90 1.99
CA ASN A 54 -22.33 -21.49 3.19
C ASN A 54 -22.40 -20.49 4.39
N ILE A 55 -22.81 -19.25 4.11
CA ILE A 55 -23.04 -18.21 5.11
C ILE A 55 -24.48 -17.72 5.08
N THR A 56 -24.89 -16.96 6.09
CA THR A 56 -26.22 -16.36 6.12
C THR A 56 -26.32 -15.19 5.15
N ARG A 57 -27.53 -14.88 4.68
CA ARG A 57 -27.80 -13.67 3.89
C ARG A 57 -27.31 -12.40 4.58
N SER A 58 -27.53 -12.29 5.90
CA SER A 58 -27.09 -11.14 6.70
C SER A 58 -25.57 -10.99 6.69
N ALA A 59 -24.84 -12.12 6.78
CA ALA A 59 -23.38 -12.10 6.65
C ALA A 59 -22.94 -11.63 5.26
N TRP A 60 -23.59 -12.08 4.18
CA TRP A 60 -23.31 -11.58 2.82
C TRP A 60 -23.57 -10.08 2.68
N THR A 61 -24.71 -9.58 3.16
CA THR A 61 -25.01 -8.14 3.17
C THR A 61 -23.93 -7.35 3.92
N LYS A 62 -23.42 -7.91 5.03
CA LYS A 62 -22.31 -7.31 5.78
C LYS A 62 -21.01 -7.31 4.98
N LEU A 63 -20.74 -8.33 4.15
CA LEU A 63 -19.58 -8.34 3.26
C LEU A 63 -19.65 -7.23 2.22
N GLU A 64 -20.80 -7.06 1.56
CA GLU A 64 -21.01 -5.96 0.59
C GLU A 64 -20.80 -4.60 1.25
N GLY A 65 -21.38 -4.39 2.45
CA GLY A 65 -21.20 -3.14 3.18
C GLY A 65 -19.78 -2.93 3.73
N LEU A 66 -19.06 -4.01 4.07
CA LEU A 66 -17.64 -3.95 4.44
C LEU A 66 -16.78 -3.59 3.24
N GLU A 67 -17.05 -4.16 2.07
CA GLU A 67 -16.36 -3.81 0.85
C GLU A 67 -16.56 -2.33 0.55
N GLU A 68 -17.81 -1.86 0.44
CA GLU A 68 -18.19 -0.46 0.16
C GLU A 68 -17.40 0.56 1.00
N ARG A 69 -17.23 0.30 2.30
CA ARG A 69 -16.48 1.18 3.23
C ARG A 69 -14.98 0.86 3.38
N GLU A 70 -14.43 0.02 2.51
CA GLU A 70 -13.02 -0.42 2.50
C GLU A 70 -12.57 -1.16 3.77
N GLY A 71 -13.52 -1.72 4.53
CA GLY A 71 -13.27 -2.46 5.77
C GLY A 71 -13.19 -3.98 5.60
N ILE A 72 -13.30 -4.48 4.37
CA ILE A 72 -13.20 -5.92 4.08
C ILE A 72 -11.73 -6.36 4.02
N SER A 73 -11.41 -7.53 4.59
CA SER A 73 -10.07 -8.11 4.42
C SER A 73 -9.90 -8.66 3.00
N LEU A 74 -8.67 -8.63 2.45
CA LEU A 74 -8.38 -9.23 1.15
C LEU A 74 -8.73 -10.72 1.09
N ALA A 75 -8.53 -11.46 2.19
CA ALA A 75 -8.88 -12.87 2.27
C ALA A 75 -10.40 -13.09 2.17
N THR A 76 -11.19 -12.24 2.85
CA THR A 76 -12.65 -12.31 2.79
C THR A 76 -13.17 -11.89 1.41
N LEU A 77 -12.62 -10.83 0.82
CA LEU A 77 -12.98 -10.39 -0.52
C LEU A 77 -12.68 -11.46 -1.57
N ARG A 78 -11.53 -12.13 -1.47
CA ARG A 78 -11.15 -13.24 -2.37
C ARG A 78 -12.16 -14.37 -2.32
N ARG A 79 -12.50 -14.85 -1.11
CA ARG A 79 -13.53 -15.88 -0.94
C ARG A 79 -14.89 -15.47 -1.51
N ALA A 80 -15.30 -14.23 -1.29
CA ALA A 80 -16.56 -13.74 -1.82
C ALA A 80 -16.56 -13.62 -3.36
N ALA A 81 -15.42 -13.26 -3.95
CA ALA A 81 -15.24 -13.29 -5.40
C ALA A 81 -15.31 -14.71 -5.95
N GLU A 82 -14.63 -15.68 -5.30
CA GLU A 82 -14.68 -17.10 -5.69
C GLU A 82 -16.12 -17.65 -5.71
N ALA A 83 -16.96 -17.24 -4.74
CA ALA A 83 -18.37 -17.60 -4.74
C ALA A 83 -19.19 -16.96 -5.87
N LEU A 84 -18.68 -15.91 -6.50
CA LEU A 84 -19.26 -15.34 -7.72
C LEU A 84 -18.56 -15.87 -8.98
N ASP A 85 -17.77 -16.95 -8.85
CA ASP A 85 -16.96 -17.53 -9.92
C ASP A 85 -15.99 -16.49 -10.55
N CYS A 86 -15.45 -15.61 -9.69
CA CYS A 86 -14.57 -14.51 -10.06
C CYS A 86 -13.23 -14.60 -9.31
N ASP A 87 -12.15 -14.21 -9.98
CA ASP A 87 -10.83 -14.05 -9.36
C ASP A 87 -10.63 -12.64 -8.81
N LEU A 88 -10.10 -12.54 -7.58
CA LEU A 88 -9.63 -11.27 -7.04
C LEU A 88 -8.24 -10.94 -7.58
N ILE A 89 -8.21 -9.96 -8.49
CA ILE A 89 -6.99 -9.29 -8.95
C ILE A 89 -6.69 -8.11 -8.01
N TYR A 90 -5.47 -8.03 -7.48
CA TYR A 90 -5.04 -6.95 -6.59
C TYR A 90 -3.63 -6.49 -6.93
N GLY A 91 -3.29 -5.28 -6.52
CA GLY A 91 -1.96 -4.74 -6.71
C GLY A 91 -1.77 -3.38 -6.03
N LEU A 92 -0.52 -2.95 -5.94
CA LEU A 92 -0.11 -1.65 -5.41
C LEU A 92 0.60 -0.85 -6.49
N ALA A 93 0.34 0.45 -6.53
CA ALA A 93 1.07 1.41 -7.35
C ALA A 93 1.49 2.60 -6.48
N PRO A 94 2.62 3.27 -6.79
CA PRO A 94 2.97 4.54 -6.17
C PRO A 94 1.83 5.55 -6.30
N ARG A 95 1.65 6.39 -5.28
CA ARG A 95 0.73 7.53 -5.40
C ARG A 95 1.38 8.53 -6.34
N GLU A 96 0.74 8.81 -7.49
CA GLU A 96 1.25 9.73 -8.51
C GLU A 96 1.64 11.12 -7.95
N ALA A 97 0.97 11.59 -6.88
CA ALA A 97 1.30 12.84 -6.21
C ALA A 97 2.61 12.81 -5.39
N ILE A 98 3.18 11.64 -5.14
CA ILE A 98 4.36 11.41 -4.29
C ILE A 98 5.54 10.91 -5.11
N ALA A 99 5.30 9.98 -6.04
CA ALA A 99 6.34 9.29 -6.79
C ALA A 99 5.79 8.66 -8.07
N GLU A 100 6.63 8.55 -9.10
CA GLU A 100 6.29 7.89 -10.36
C GLU A 100 6.63 6.40 -10.33
N THR A 101 7.64 5.99 -9.57
CA THR A 101 8.12 4.60 -9.47
C THR A 101 8.31 4.13 -8.02
N PHE A 102 8.46 2.83 -7.81
CA PHE A 102 8.88 2.28 -6.51
C PHE A 102 10.33 2.63 -6.19
N ALA A 103 11.19 2.79 -7.20
CA ALA A 103 12.55 3.29 -7.02
C ALA A 103 12.56 4.70 -6.42
N ASP A 104 11.68 5.61 -6.88
CA ASP A 104 11.56 6.96 -6.31
C ASP A 104 11.13 6.93 -4.83
N LEU A 105 10.27 5.96 -4.47
CA LEU A 105 9.88 5.73 -3.07
C LEU A 105 11.00 5.09 -2.24
N ALA A 106 11.98 4.44 -2.86
CA ALA A 106 12.97 3.64 -2.14
C ALA A 106 13.99 4.50 -1.38
N THR A 107 14.40 5.64 -1.93
CA THR A 107 15.38 6.56 -1.32
C THR A 107 14.85 7.23 -0.04
N PRO A 108 13.69 7.92 -0.04
CA PRO A 108 13.17 8.57 1.17
C PRO A 108 12.74 7.57 2.25
N ASN A 109 12.46 6.31 1.87
CA ASN A 109 12.08 5.26 2.82
C ASN A 109 13.25 4.38 3.27
N ASP A 110 14.49 4.69 2.88
CA ASP A 110 15.65 3.90 3.29
C ASP A 110 15.92 4.04 4.80
N PRO A 111 15.82 2.96 5.59
CA PRO A 111 16.08 3.02 7.02
C PRO A 111 17.50 3.47 7.36
N ALA A 112 18.48 3.18 6.50
CA ALA A 112 19.86 3.61 6.73
C ALA A 112 20.01 5.13 6.62
N MET A 113 19.24 5.78 5.74
CA MET A 113 19.24 7.24 5.58
C MET A 113 18.48 7.94 6.72
N LYS A 114 17.44 7.29 7.26
CA LYS A 114 16.70 7.80 8.43
C LYS A 114 17.56 7.93 9.69
N HIS A 115 18.59 7.10 9.86
CA HIS A 115 19.51 7.22 10.99
C HIS A 115 20.52 8.35 10.84
N LEU A 116 20.95 8.69 9.61
CA LEU A 116 21.88 9.82 9.39
C LEU A 116 21.22 11.17 9.74
N LEU A 117 19.96 11.38 9.36
CA LEU A 117 19.19 12.59 9.73
C LEU A 117 18.91 12.69 11.24
N ALA A 118 18.79 11.55 11.94
CA ALA A 118 18.68 11.55 13.41
C ALA A 118 20.01 11.88 14.10
N THR A 119 21.15 11.59 13.45
CA THR A 119 22.47 11.89 13.99
C THR A 119 22.85 13.35 13.75
N GLU A 120 22.42 13.96 12.65
CA GLU A 120 22.55 15.41 12.44
C GLU A 120 21.84 16.22 13.53
N HIS A 121 20.64 15.82 13.96
CA HIS A 121 19.97 16.48 15.09
C HIS A 121 20.65 16.28 16.45
N SER A 122 21.42 15.20 16.63
CA SER A 122 22.22 15.00 17.85
C SER A 122 23.55 15.76 17.80
N MET A 123 24.13 15.94 16.61
CA MET A 123 25.37 16.71 16.41
C MET A 123 25.15 18.22 16.43
N ASP A 124 23.94 18.72 16.10
CA ASP A 124 23.57 20.14 16.25
C ASP A 124 23.32 20.54 17.73
N LEU A 125 23.11 19.55 18.62
CA LEU A 125 23.00 19.74 20.07
C LEU A 125 24.32 19.50 20.82
N GLU A 126 25.29 18.84 20.20
CA GLU A 126 26.67 18.74 20.67
C GLU A 126 27.50 19.89 20.07
N GLY A 127 27.23 21.10 20.54
CA GLY A 127 27.96 22.29 20.11
C GLY A 127 29.47 22.10 20.16
N GLN A 128 30.09 21.86 18.99
CA GLN A 128 31.51 22.09 18.81
C GLN A 128 31.74 23.60 18.83
N ALA A 129 31.81 24.17 20.04
CA ALA A 129 32.54 25.40 20.27
C ALA A 129 34.03 25.07 20.19
N VAL A 130 34.54 24.88 18.97
CA VAL A 130 35.97 25.06 18.69
C VAL A 130 36.13 26.49 18.19
N GLY A 131 36.53 27.36 19.11
CA GLY A 131 37.02 28.70 18.87
C GLY A 131 37.36 29.29 20.24
N ASP A 132 38.50 29.89 20.52
CA ASP A 132 39.72 30.15 19.77
C ASP A 132 40.80 30.46 20.84
N LEU A 133 42.04 30.38 20.40
CA LEU A 133 43.32 30.59 21.05
C LEU A 133 43.47 31.75 22.08
N ARG A 134 44.29 31.45 23.11
CA ARG A 134 45.32 32.27 23.80
C ARG A 134 45.01 33.05 25.09
N SER A 135 46.06 33.05 25.94
CA SER A 135 46.43 33.96 27.07
C SER A 135 45.83 33.55 28.42
N LYS A 136 46.52 33.27 29.54
CA LYS A 136 47.81 33.70 30.15
C LYS A 136 48.24 32.61 31.17
N GLU A 137 49.50 32.18 31.21
CA GLU A 137 50.58 32.67 32.10
C GLU A 137 50.33 32.57 33.63
N ARG A 138 51.34 31.98 34.31
CA ARG A 138 51.66 31.96 35.77
C ARG A 138 50.91 30.88 36.57
N LEU A 139 51.56 29.99 37.32
CA LEU A 139 52.77 30.11 38.15
C LEU A 139 53.60 28.82 38.11
#